data_AF-A0A7S0BZT9-F1
#
_entry.id   AF-A0A7S0BZT9-F1
#
_cell.length_a   1.000
_cell.length_b   1.000
_cell.length_c   1.000
_cell.angle_alpha   90.00
_cell.angle_beta   90.00
_cell.angle_gamma   90.00
#
_symmetry.space_group_name_H-M   'P 1'
#
loop_
_entity.id
_entity.type
_entity.pdbx_description
1 polymer ?
#
loop_
_entity_poly.entity_id
_entity_poly.type
_entity_poly.pdbx_seq_one_letter_code
_entity_poly.pdbx_strand_id
1 'polypeptide(L)'
;GSMNGKVVIITGANTGLGLESSCRLAAAGATVVLATRNPQKGEKAVQAVTDYLATNGVTRLSGQQIVSLPLDLCDFGSIRAFPKLVSQTLDGRTVDVLLNNAGVMAIPDRRLTKDGFETTFQTNHLGHFLLTSELLPLI
;
A
#
# COMPACT_ATOMS: atom_id res chain seq x y z
N GLY A 1 -13.04 -16.13 -0.80
CA GLY A 1 -13.84 -15.58 0.32
C GLY A 1 -14.15 -14.13 0.02
N SER A 2 -15.19 -13.55 0.64
CA SER A 2 -15.53 -12.13 0.48
C SER A 2 -14.63 -11.24 1.36
N MET A 3 -14.30 -10.05 0.86
CA MET A 3 -13.61 -8.96 1.57
C MET A 3 -14.50 -7.70 1.66
N ASN A 4 -15.81 -7.84 1.49
CA ASN A 4 -16.75 -6.72 1.50
C ASN A 4 -16.63 -5.91 2.79
N GLY A 5 -16.55 -4.58 2.65
CA GLY A 5 -16.45 -3.64 3.77
C GLY A 5 -15.06 -3.56 4.43
N LYS A 6 -14.13 -4.45 4.07
CA LYS A 6 -12.77 -4.48 4.63
C LYS A 6 -11.88 -3.43 3.98
N VAL A 7 -10.98 -2.86 4.77
CA VAL A 7 -9.93 -1.94 4.33
C VAL A 7 -8.59 -2.66 4.32
N VAL A 8 -7.90 -2.63 3.18
CA VAL A 8 -6.58 -3.24 3.00
C VAL A 8 -5.57 -2.18 2.57
N ILE A 9 -4.44 -2.10 3.28
CA ILE A 9 -3.26 -1.33 2.86
C ILE A 9 -2.21 -2.31 2.33
N ILE A 10 -1.66 -2.03 1.15
CA ILE A 10 -0.64 -2.88 0.52
C ILE A 10 0.58 -2.02 0.18
N THR A 11 1.74 -2.34 0.76
CA THR A 11 3.00 -1.66 0.42
C THR A 11 3.56 -2.20 -0.90
N GLY A 12 4.15 -1.31 -1.72
CA GLY A 12 4.74 -1.72 -3.00
C GLY A 12 3.71 -2.23 -4.01
N ALA A 13 2.48 -1.70 -3.93
CA ALA A 13 1.32 -2.19 -4.68
C ALA A 13 1.31 -1.81 -6.17
N ASN A 14 2.34 -1.13 -6.68
CA ASN A 14 2.35 -0.63 -8.06
C ASN A 14 2.78 -1.66 -9.11
N THR A 15 3.32 -2.82 -8.70
CA THR A 15 3.81 -3.87 -9.60
C THR A 15 3.79 -5.24 -8.91
N GLY A 16 3.97 -6.31 -9.69
CA GLY A 16 4.21 -7.66 -9.16
C GLY A 16 3.09 -8.17 -8.27
N LEU A 17 3.46 -8.89 -7.20
CA LEU A 17 2.50 -9.50 -6.27
C LEU A 17 1.64 -8.46 -5.51
N GLY A 18 2.18 -7.26 -5.26
CA GLY A 18 1.41 -6.18 -4.63
C GLY A 18 0.26 -5.71 -5.51
N LEU A 19 0.50 -5.54 -6.81
CA LEU A 19 -0.54 -5.16 -7.77
C LEU A 19 -1.58 -6.28 -7.96
N GLU A 20 -1.12 -7.52 -8.13
CA GLU A 20 -2.02 -8.68 -8.27
C GLU A 20 -2.91 -8.86 -7.03
N SER A 21 -2.32 -8.70 -5.84
CA SER A 21 -3.07 -8.74 -4.58
C SER A 21 -4.12 -7.62 -4.52
N SER A 22 -3.77 -6.42 -4.98
CA SER A 22 -4.70 -5.29 -5.07
C SER A 22 -5.89 -5.61 -5.97
N CYS A 23 -5.64 -6.18 -7.16
CA CYS A 23 -6.69 -6.62 -8.09
C CYS A 23 -7.64 -7.64 -7.46
N ARG A 24 -7.10 -8.71 -6.85
CA ARG A 24 -7.91 -9.77 -6.27
C ARG A 24 -8.70 -9.34 -5.04
N LEU A 25 -8.09 -8.53 -4.17
CA LEU A 25 -8.76 -8.04 -2.95
C LEU A 25 -9.85 -7.03 -3.30
N ALA A 26 -9.60 -6.15 -4.27
CA ALA A 26 -10.61 -5.26 -4.81
C ALA A 26 -11.78 -6.04 -5.43
N ALA A 27 -11.50 -7.08 -6.23
CA ALA A 27 -12.54 -7.92 -6.83
C ALA A 27 -13.35 -8.71 -5.78
N ALA A 28 -12.74 -9.02 -4.64
CA ALA A 28 -13.41 -9.59 -3.48
C ALA A 28 -14.22 -8.54 -2.66
N GLY A 29 -14.20 -7.26 -3.04
CA GLY A 29 -15.00 -6.18 -2.45
C GLY A 29 -14.30 -5.33 -1.39
N ALA A 30 -12.99 -5.43 -1.26
CA ALA A 30 -12.23 -4.59 -0.33
C ALA A 30 -12.11 -3.14 -0.83
N THR A 31 -12.03 -2.22 0.13
CA THR A 31 -11.36 -0.92 -0.07
C THR A 31 -9.85 -1.17 -0.06
N VAL A 32 -9.15 -0.76 -1.12
CA VAL A 32 -7.71 -1.02 -1.28
C VAL A 32 -6.93 0.28 -1.37
N VAL A 33 -5.99 0.45 -0.45
CA VAL A 33 -5.00 1.53 -0.45
C VAL A 33 -3.68 0.99 -0.99
N LEU A 34 -3.33 1.43 -2.19
CA LEU A 34 -2.06 1.12 -2.85
C LEU A 34 -0.99 2.08 -2.31
N ALA A 35 -0.15 1.60 -1.38
CA ALA A 35 0.92 2.41 -0.83
C ALA A 35 2.17 2.29 -1.71
N THR A 36 2.57 3.40 -2.34
CA THR A 36 3.68 3.41 -3.32
C THR A 36 4.52 4.67 -3.19
N ARG A 37 5.83 4.57 -3.45
CA ARG A 37 6.73 5.72 -3.38
C ARG A 37 6.52 6.74 -4.49
N ASN A 38 6.05 6.31 -5.67
CA ASN A 38 5.97 7.16 -6.86
C ASN A 38 4.50 7.41 -7.22
N PRO A 39 3.99 8.66 -7.08
CA PRO A 39 2.58 8.97 -7.34
C PRO A 39 2.12 8.56 -8.74
N GLN A 40 2.93 8.79 -9.78
CA GLN A 40 2.55 8.45 -11.16
C GLN A 40 2.43 6.94 -11.37
N LYS A 41 3.28 6.13 -10.72
CA LYS A 41 3.13 4.67 -10.73
C LYS A 41 1.93 4.21 -9.91
N GLY A 42 1.62 4.92 -8.83
CA GLY A 42 0.43 4.71 -8.02
C GLY A 42 -0.87 4.93 -8.80
N GLU A 43 -0.97 6.04 -9.52
CA GLU A 43 -2.13 6.33 -10.40
C GLU A 43 -2.30 5.26 -11.48
N LYS A 44 -1.20 4.83 -12.13
CA LYS A 44 -1.24 3.72 -13.09
C LYS A 44 -1.69 2.41 -12.46
N ALA A 45 -1.31 2.15 -11.21
CA ALA A 45 -1.74 0.95 -10.49
C ALA A 45 -3.24 1.00 -10.14
N VAL A 46 -3.75 2.16 -9.72
CA VAL A 46 -5.20 2.36 -9.53
C VAL A 46 -5.96 2.11 -10.83
N GLN A 47 -5.47 2.64 -11.96
CA GLN A 47 -6.07 2.38 -13.26
C GLN A 47 -6.05 0.89 -13.60
N ALA A 48 -4.91 0.21 -13.42
CA ALA A 48 -4.79 -1.23 -13.69
C ALA A 48 -5.76 -2.07 -12.84
N VAL A 49 -5.94 -1.73 -11.56
CA VAL A 49 -6.94 -2.40 -10.70
C VAL A 49 -8.35 -2.12 -11.21
N THR A 50 -8.65 -0.88 -11.61
CA THR A 50 -9.96 -0.51 -12.15
C THR A 50 -10.28 -1.25 -13.45
N ASP A 51 -9.32 -1.36 -14.36
CA ASP A 51 -9.46 -2.11 -15.62
C ASP A 51 -9.65 -3.61 -15.35
N TYR A 52 -8.91 -4.16 -14.37
CA TYR A 52 -9.08 -5.54 -13.93
C TYR A 52 -10.50 -5.78 -13.40
N LEU A 53 -11.04 -4.89 -12.58
CA LEU A 53 -12.41 -4.99 -12.08
C LEU A 53 -13.44 -4.99 -13.21
N ALA A 54 -13.29 -4.07 -14.18
CA ALA A 54 -14.19 -3.96 -15.31
C ALA A 54 -14.19 -5.24 -16.18
N THR A 55 -13.01 -5.79 -16.45
CA THR A 55 -12.88 -7.05 -17.23
C THR A 55 -13.43 -8.26 -16.51
N ASN A 56 -13.56 -8.21 -15.17
CA ASN A 56 -14.14 -9.27 -14.34
C ASN A 56 -15.59 -8.99 -13.94
N GLY A 57 -16.30 -8.09 -14.64
CA GLY A 57 -17.73 -7.85 -14.46
C GLY A 57 -18.10 -6.96 -13.28
N VAL A 58 -17.12 -6.36 -12.60
CA VAL A 58 -17.34 -5.37 -11.54
C VAL A 58 -17.39 -3.98 -12.18
N THR A 59 -18.58 -3.56 -12.59
CA THR A 59 -18.80 -2.29 -13.29
C THR A 59 -19.08 -1.11 -12.37
N ARG A 60 -19.38 -1.37 -11.09
CA ARG A 60 -19.60 -0.33 -10.09
C ARG A 60 -19.06 -0.77 -8.73
N LEU A 61 -18.35 0.13 -8.07
CA LEU A 61 -17.93 -0.04 -6.69
C LEU A 61 -19.12 0.19 -5.76
N SER A 62 -19.41 -0.77 -4.88
CA SER A 62 -20.47 -0.72 -3.87
C SER A 62 -19.99 -0.08 -2.57
N GLY A 63 -19.39 1.12 -2.67
CA GLY A 63 -18.85 1.85 -1.52
C GLY A 63 -17.38 1.53 -1.17
N GLN A 64 -16.77 0.54 -1.81
CA GLN A 64 -15.31 0.38 -1.76
C GLN A 64 -14.58 1.47 -2.58
N GLN A 65 -13.37 1.82 -2.14
CA GLN A 65 -12.49 2.78 -2.82
C GLN A 65 -11.19 2.09 -3.23
N ILE A 66 -10.65 2.47 -4.40
CA ILE A 66 -9.32 2.06 -4.85
C ILE A 66 -8.49 3.34 -4.97
N VAL A 67 -7.53 3.51 -4.07
CA VAL A 67 -6.78 4.77 -3.94
C VAL A 67 -5.29 4.48 -3.80
N SER A 68 -4.46 5.38 -4.31
CA SER A 68 -3.01 5.33 -4.10
C SER A 68 -2.59 6.39 -3.10
N LEU A 69 -1.78 6.02 -2.11
CA LEU A 69 -1.18 6.95 -1.16
C LEU A 69 0.36 6.87 -1.21
N PRO A 70 1.05 8.01 -1.09
CA PRO A 70 2.51 8.04 -1.12
C PRO A 70 3.10 7.41 0.14
N LEU A 71 4.02 6.47 -0.04
CA LEU A 71 4.79 5.85 1.05
C LEU A 71 6.19 5.48 0.57
N ASP A 72 7.21 6.03 1.23
CA ASP A 72 8.60 5.61 1.05
C ASP A 72 9.15 4.94 2.32
N LEU A 73 9.41 3.64 2.24
CA LEU A 73 9.96 2.87 3.37
C LEU A 73 11.44 3.17 3.65
N CYS A 74 12.14 3.85 2.73
CA CYS A 74 13.48 4.39 2.94
C CYS A 74 13.47 5.73 3.69
N ASP A 75 12.31 6.21 4.16
CA ASP A 75 12.11 7.51 4.76
C ASP A 75 11.19 7.42 5.99
N PHE A 76 11.75 7.47 7.19
CA PHE A 76 10.96 7.45 8.42
C PHE A 76 9.98 8.62 8.56
N GLY A 77 10.28 9.78 7.97
CA GLY A 77 9.35 10.91 7.92
C GLY A 77 8.13 10.60 7.05
N SER A 78 8.33 9.95 5.90
CA SER A 78 7.24 9.47 5.04
C SER A 78 6.35 8.47 5.78
N ILE A 79 6.95 7.54 6.52
CA ILE A 79 6.21 6.51 7.27
C ILE A 79 5.37 7.14 8.39
N ARG A 80 5.95 8.05 9.18
CA ARG A 80 5.23 8.74 10.27
C ARG A 80 4.10 9.65 9.79
N ALA A 81 4.20 10.19 8.58
CA ALA A 81 3.13 10.98 7.98
C ALA A 81 1.98 10.10 7.44
N PHE A 82 2.24 8.82 7.17
CA PHE A 82 1.32 7.94 6.47
C PHE A 82 -0.01 7.66 7.19
N PRO A 83 -0.06 7.38 8.51
CA PRO A 83 -1.34 7.15 9.21
C PRO A 83 -2.31 8.33 9.10
N LYS A 84 -1.80 9.57 9.11
CA LYS A 84 -2.63 10.76 8.92
C LYS A 84 -3.27 10.78 7.53
N LEU A 85 -2.51 10.46 6.49
CA LEU A 85 -3.02 10.39 5.12
C LEU A 85 -4.08 9.28 4.98
N VAL A 86 -3.83 8.12 5.58
CA VAL A 86 -4.76 6.99 5.63
C VAL A 86 -6.06 7.40 6.32
N SER A 87 -5.98 7.94 7.54
CA SER A 87 -7.15 8.36 8.31
C SER A 87 -7.98 9.41 7.58
N GLN A 88 -7.33 10.41 6.96
CA GLN A 88 -8.02 11.43 6.16
C GLN A 88 -8.69 10.87 4.90
N THR A 89 -8.05 9.93 4.23
CA THR A 89 -8.55 9.34 2.98
C THR A 89 -9.71 8.38 3.23
N LEU A 90 -9.68 7.69 4.37
CA LEU A 90 -10.65 6.68 4.75
C LEU A 90 -11.74 7.21 5.70
N ASP A 91 -11.84 8.53 5.89
CA ASP A 91 -12.79 9.17 6.80
C ASP A 91 -12.79 8.56 8.22
N GLY A 92 -11.59 8.22 8.72
CA GLY A 92 -11.40 7.62 10.04
C GLY A 92 -11.78 6.15 10.16
N ARG A 93 -12.08 5.45 9.05
CA ARG A 93 -12.30 3.98 9.08
C ARG A 93 -11.04 3.24 9.53
N THR A 94 -11.25 2.14 10.24
CA THR A 94 -10.18 1.22 10.66
C THR A 94 -9.60 0.45 9.49
N VAL A 95 -8.35 0.03 9.62
CA VAL A 95 -7.60 -0.79 8.67
C VAL A 95 -7.69 -2.25 9.10
N ASP A 96 -8.35 -3.09 8.33
CA ASP A 96 -8.50 -4.50 8.68
C ASP A 96 -7.25 -5.34 8.33
N VAL A 97 -6.51 -4.95 7.28
CA VAL A 97 -5.37 -5.71 6.77
C VAL A 97 -4.24 -4.78 6.36
N LEU A 98 -3.04 -5.03 6.90
CA LEU A 98 -1.79 -4.48 6.42
C LEU A 98 -0.98 -5.58 5.74
N LEU A 99 -0.69 -5.39 4.45
CA LEU A 99 0.12 -6.31 3.65
C LEU A 99 1.50 -5.68 3.39
N ASN A 100 2.46 -6.08 4.22
CA ASN A 100 3.88 -5.70 4.12
C ASN A 100 4.56 -6.44 2.95
N ASN A 101 4.31 -5.99 1.72
CA ASN A 101 4.78 -6.63 0.49
C ASN A 101 6.01 -5.96 -0.15
N ALA A 102 6.19 -4.65 0.01
CA ALA A 102 7.29 -3.94 -0.61
C ALA A 102 8.63 -4.59 -0.23
N GLY A 103 9.56 -4.63 -1.17
CA GLY A 103 10.88 -5.16 -0.92
C GLY A 103 11.83 -4.75 -2.03
N VAL A 104 13.08 -4.52 -1.64
CA VAL A 104 14.18 -4.33 -2.57
C VAL A 104 15.20 -5.44 -2.37
N MET A 105 15.87 -5.83 -3.44
CA MET A 105 16.91 -6.85 -3.44
C MET A 105 17.93 -6.54 -4.54
N ALA A 106 19.07 -7.23 -4.52
CA ALA A 106 20.12 -7.12 -5.54
C ALA A 106 20.62 -5.68 -5.77
N ILE A 107 20.76 -4.90 -4.70
CA ILE A 107 21.39 -3.58 -4.77
C ILE A 107 22.91 -3.81 -4.89
N PRO A 108 23.57 -3.36 -5.97
CA PRO A 108 24.95 -3.75 -6.30
C PRO A 108 25.98 -3.22 -5.30
N ASP A 109 25.75 -2.02 -4.76
CA ASP A 109 26.61 -1.38 -3.77
C ASP A 109 25.85 -1.10 -2.48
N ARG A 110 26.56 -1.14 -1.35
CA ARG A 110 26.00 -0.71 -0.07
C ARG A 110 25.62 0.76 -0.14
N ARG A 111 24.33 1.06 0.00
CA ARG A 111 23.78 2.42 0.02
C ARG A 111 23.09 2.71 1.34
N LEU A 112 23.29 3.91 1.85
CA LEU A 112 22.57 4.40 3.01
C LEU A 112 21.32 5.17 2.58
N THR A 113 20.23 4.98 3.31
CA THR A 113 19.06 5.86 3.25
C THR A 113 19.39 7.21 3.88
N LYS A 114 18.47 8.17 3.76
CA LYS A 114 18.60 9.46 4.44
C LYS A 114 18.53 9.34 5.97
N ASP A 115 17.96 8.26 6.49
CA ASP A 115 17.90 7.97 7.93
C ASP A 115 19.17 7.25 8.43
N GLY A 116 20.16 7.00 7.54
CA GLY A 116 21.48 6.48 7.90
C GLY A 116 21.61 4.96 7.95
N PHE A 117 20.57 4.20 7.57
CA PHE A 117 20.59 2.74 7.56
C PHE A 117 20.88 2.18 6.17
N GLU A 118 21.37 0.94 6.10
CA GLU A 118 21.51 0.25 4.82
C GLU A 118 20.13 0.08 4.15
N THR A 119 20.07 0.35 2.85
CA THR A 119 18.82 0.50 2.08
C THR A 119 17.93 -0.73 2.13
N THR A 120 18.51 -1.93 1.97
CA THR A 120 17.77 -3.19 2.01
C THR A 120 17.20 -3.45 3.40
N PHE A 121 18.04 -3.28 4.44
CA PHE A 121 17.63 -3.47 5.83
C PHE A 121 16.54 -2.48 6.24
N GLN A 122 16.67 -1.20 5.88
CA GLN A 122 15.63 -0.23 6.19
C GLN A 122 14.35 -0.52 5.43
N THR A 123 14.40 -0.71 4.11
CA THR A 123 13.18 -0.91 3.31
C THR A 123 12.43 -2.17 3.74
N ASN A 124 13.14 -3.29 3.84
CA ASN A 124 12.50 -4.59 4.00
C ASN A 124 12.12 -4.86 5.45
N HIS A 125 12.84 -4.27 6.42
CA HIS A 125 12.62 -4.55 7.85
C HIS A 125 12.22 -3.31 8.66
N LEU A 126 13.12 -2.34 8.85
CA LEU A 126 12.86 -1.22 9.77
C LEU A 126 11.65 -0.38 9.36
N GLY A 127 11.50 -0.14 8.06
CA GLY A 127 10.40 0.60 7.48
C GLY A 127 9.06 -0.10 7.71
N HIS A 128 8.97 -1.41 7.44
CA HIS A 128 7.74 -2.17 7.71
C HIS A 128 7.43 -2.27 9.21
N PHE A 129 8.46 -2.42 10.05
CA PHE A 129 8.28 -2.43 11.50
C PHE A 129 7.70 -1.10 11.99
N LEU A 130 8.29 0.03 11.57
CA LEU A 130 7.80 1.36 11.91
C LEU A 130 6.40 1.58 11.36
N LEU A 131 6.14 1.26 10.09
CA LEU A 131 4.83 1.40 9.47
C LEU A 131 3.75 0.64 10.24
N THR A 132 4.03 -0.62 10.60
CA THR A 132 3.10 -1.44 11.38
C THR A 132 2.83 -0.76 12.72
N SER A 133 3.87 -0.29 13.43
CA SER A 133 3.74 0.38 14.72
C SER A 133 2.92 1.68 14.64
N GLU A 134 3.14 2.48 13.60
CA GLU A 134 2.43 3.75 13.36
C GLU A 134 0.96 3.54 12.94
N LEU A 135 0.64 2.40 12.31
CA LEU A 135 -0.72 2.05 11.90
C LEU A 135 -1.51 1.30 12.98
N LEU A 136 -0.86 0.74 14.02
CA LEU A 136 -1.55 0.02 15.10
C LEU A 136 -2.76 0.78 15.69
N PRO A 137 -2.73 2.11 15.91
CA PRO A 137 -3.90 2.83 16.41
C PRO A 137 -5.11 2.86 15.45
N LEU A 138 -4.89 2.53 14.18
CA LEU A 138 -5.92 2.47 13.14
C LEU A 138 -6.39 1.04 12.84
N ILE A 139 -5.75 0.01 13.41
CA ILE A 139 -6.03 -1.42 13.17
C ILE A 139 -6.94 -1.97 14.26
#